data_AF-A0AAW2ZJC1-F1
#
_entry.id   AF-A0AAW2ZJC1-F1
#
_cell.length_a   1.000
_cell.length_b   1.000
_cell.length_c   1.000
_cell.angle_alpha   90.00
_cell.angle_beta   90.00
_cell.angle_gamma   90.00
#
_symmetry.space_group_name_H-M   'P 1'
#
loop_
_entity.id
_entity.type
_entity.pdbx_description
1 polymer ?
#
loop_
_entity_poly.entity_id
_entity_poly.type
_entity_poly.pdbx_seq_one_letter_code
_entity_poly.pdbx_strand_id
1 'polypeptide(L)'
;MKTRSGTLISSVSKSPKGITKTPKTRAPRVQTPRKHKLTLEELYRDPVSPFSLSAAYKHLKSIDSRFEKLIEKYPCTVFEDLTPVQNPFKSLIDSVVGQQVSGAAAKAILRRFVGLFSNPNQDDDFFPSPIDVIKTDLDTLRSAGLSAQKASYVTAIANAFASKTITPQMLYESSTANVVQLLTNIKGIGIWSAEMFLVFALKSPDILSTGDLAVQRGMSKWAGTFVDTKVKGKWKYMSEEDMLKTAEPYRPYRSLFMWYMWRYDGTDLFVENSKEKEQESIKEELQEEEEKEQIKNQD
;
A
#
# COMPACT_ATOMS: atom_id res chain seq x y z
N MET A 1 34.05 -75.33 10.45
CA MET A 1 33.92 -75.50 11.92
C MET A 1 35.27 -75.34 12.59
N LYS A 2 35.48 -74.29 13.40
CA LYS A 2 36.31 -74.23 14.63
C LYS A 2 36.43 -72.77 15.12
N THR A 3 36.89 -72.60 16.35
CA THR A 3 36.69 -71.42 17.22
C THR A 3 37.95 -70.58 17.47
N ARG A 4 37.74 -69.30 17.83
CA ARG A 4 38.58 -68.33 18.62
C ARG A 4 40.08 -68.64 18.86
N SER A 5 40.95 -67.63 18.65
CA SER A 5 41.59 -66.80 19.73
C SER A 5 42.78 -65.96 19.19
N GLY A 6 43.22 -64.89 19.90
CA GLY A 6 44.62 -64.38 19.82
C GLY A 6 44.86 -62.86 19.65
N THR A 7 45.51 -62.20 20.63
CA THR A 7 45.69 -60.73 20.79
C THR A 7 46.90 -60.48 21.73
N LEU A 8 47.76 -59.45 21.71
CA LEU A 8 47.83 -58.09 21.11
C LEU A 8 49.32 -57.63 21.04
N ILE A 9 49.82 -56.86 20.04
CA ILE A 9 51.04 -56.03 20.22
C ILE A 9 50.99 -54.66 19.50
N SER A 10 51.59 -53.63 20.12
CA SER A 10 51.85 -52.24 19.68
C SER A 10 53.22 -52.13 18.91
N SER A 11 53.83 -51.00 18.50
CA SER A 11 53.81 -49.57 18.93
C SER A 11 54.53 -48.58 17.96
N VAL A 12 53.99 -47.35 17.81
CA VAL A 12 54.66 -46.00 17.76
C VAL A 12 55.95 -45.75 16.91
N SER A 13 55.93 -44.80 15.94
CA SER A 13 56.58 -43.44 16.07
C SER A 13 56.72 -42.58 14.77
N LYS A 14 56.60 -41.25 14.95
CA LYS A 14 57.20 -40.08 14.21
C LYS A 14 56.84 -39.72 12.74
N SER A 15 56.79 -38.39 12.52
CA SER A 15 56.60 -37.62 11.25
C SER A 15 57.59 -36.43 11.24
N PRO A 16 57.58 -35.43 10.32
CA PRO A 16 57.24 -35.36 8.88
C PRO A 16 58.30 -34.57 8.03
N LYS A 17 57.94 -34.20 6.77
CA LYS A 17 58.48 -33.18 5.81
C LYS A 17 59.07 -33.78 4.51
N GLY A 18 58.84 -33.23 3.32
CA GLY A 18 57.95 -32.11 2.93
C GLY A 18 58.05 -31.78 1.43
N ILE A 19 57.07 -31.05 0.87
CA ILE A 19 57.13 -30.42 -0.46
C ILE A 19 56.55 -29.01 -0.35
N THR A 20 57.28 -28.01 -0.84
CA THR A 20 56.91 -26.60 -0.83
C THR A 20 55.87 -26.27 -1.91
N LYS A 21 54.89 -25.42 -1.58
CA LYS A 21 54.02 -24.75 -2.56
C LYS A 21 54.08 -23.24 -2.33
N THR A 22 54.35 -22.50 -3.38
CA THR A 22 54.41 -21.03 -3.36
C THR A 22 53.01 -20.41 -3.12
N PRO A 23 52.90 -19.29 -2.39
CA PRO A 23 51.61 -18.62 -2.22
C PRO A 23 51.22 -17.91 -3.52
N LYS A 24 50.00 -18.17 -4.02
CA LYS A 24 49.42 -17.34 -5.09
C LYS A 24 48.93 -16.03 -4.48
N THR A 25 49.59 -14.92 -4.80
CA THR A 25 49.15 -13.58 -4.42
C THR A 25 47.76 -13.32 -5.02
N ARG A 26 46.76 -13.14 -4.15
CA ARG A 26 45.38 -12.88 -4.58
C ARG A 26 45.28 -11.39 -4.93
N ALA A 27 44.95 -11.07 -6.18
CA ALA A 27 44.76 -9.68 -6.61
C ALA A 27 43.72 -8.97 -5.70
N PRO A 28 43.93 -7.68 -5.38
CA PRO A 28 43.01 -6.94 -4.53
C PRO A 28 41.61 -6.95 -5.14
N ARG A 29 40.63 -7.34 -4.35
CA ARG A 29 39.23 -7.38 -4.77
C ARG A 29 38.77 -5.94 -5.02
N VAL A 30 38.61 -5.56 -6.28
CA VAL A 30 37.96 -4.29 -6.66
C VAL A 30 36.61 -4.26 -5.96
N GLN A 31 36.46 -3.33 -5.01
CA GLN A 31 35.18 -3.10 -4.38
C GLN A 31 34.32 -2.36 -5.38
N THR A 32 33.43 -3.08 -6.07
CA THR A 32 32.31 -2.47 -6.78
C THR A 32 31.60 -1.55 -5.80
N PRO A 33 31.39 -0.25 -6.10
CA PRO A 33 30.76 0.67 -5.17
C PRO A 33 29.41 0.11 -4.74
N ARG A 34 29.18 0.03 -3.43
CA ARG A 34 27.86 -0.36 -2.91
C ARG A 34 26.85 0.65 -3.44
N LYS A 35 25.82 0.19 -4.15
CA LYS A 35 24.68 1.05 -4.53
C LYS A 35 24.20 1.77 -3.28
N HIS A 36 24.23 3.10 -3.31
CA HIS A 36 23.77 3.90 -2.18
C HIS A 36 22.25 3.75 -2.13
N LYS A 37 21.74 3.13 -1.06
CA LYS A 37 20.29 3.04 -0.84
C LYS A 37 19.87 4.35 -0.18
N LEU A 38 18.88 5.02 -0.78
CA LEU A 38 18.30 6.24 -0.21
C LEU A 38 17.78 6.00 1.21
N THR A 39 17.94 7.01 2.05
CA THR A 39 17.31 7.15 3.37
C THR A 39 15.80 7.34 3.22
N LEU A 40 15.03 7.18 4.32
CA LEU A 40 13.60 7.44 4.30
C LEU A 40 13.31 8.92 3.96
N GLU A 41 14.13 9.85 4.44
CA GLU A 41 13.99 11.29 4.26
C GLU A 41 14.30 11.73 2.82
N GLU A 42 15.24 11.08 2.13
CA GLU A 42 15.48 11.31 0.70
C GLU A 42 14.33 10.77 -0.17
N LEU A 43 13.70 9.66 0.25
CA LEU A 43 12.55 9.05 -0.42
C LEU A 43 11.28 9.90 -0.21
N TYR A 44 10.97 10.21 1.05
CA TYR A 44 9.77 10.87 1.56
C TYR A 44 10.08 12.30 2.02
N ARG A 45 10.56 13.13 1.09
CA ARG A 45 10.76 14.56 1.31
C ARG A 45 9.40 15.23 1.50
N ASP A 46 9.32 16.14 2.46
CA ASP A 46 8.14 16.99 2.62
C ASP A 46 8.05 17.98 1.45
N PRO A 47 6.85 18.22 0.90
CA PRO A 47 6.66 19.15 -0.20
C PRO A 47 6.85 20.60 0.27
N VAL A 48 7.37 21.46 -0.61
CA VAL A 48 7.35 22.89 -0.38
C VAL A 48 5.93 23.42 -0.62
N SER A 49 5.30 23.90 0.45
CA SER A 49 3.92 24.43 0.45
C SER A 49 3.81 25.77 -0.32
N PRO A 50 2.65 26.10 -0.93
CA PRO A 50 1.41 25.32 -1.01
C PRO A 50 1.29 24.47 -2.28
N PHE A 51 0.71 23.28 -2.15
CA PHE A 51 0.26 22.49 -3.30
C PHE A 51 -0.94 23.14 -3.99
N SER A 52 -0.99 23.07 -5.32
CA SER A 52 -2.21 23.33 -6.09
C SER A 52 -2.33 22.30 -7.20
N LEU A 53 -3.50 21.67 -7.32
CA LEU A 53 -3.78 20.72 -8.40
C LEU A 53 -3.57 21.35 -9.79
N SER A 54 -3.92 22.63 -9.94
CA SER A 54 -3.69 23.39 -11.18
C SER A 54 -2.21 23.57 -11.53
N ALA A 55 -1.35 23.75 -10.51
CA ALA A 55 0.10 23.84 -10.68
C ALA A 55 0.72 22.46 -10.95
N ALA A 56 0.23 21.43 -10.27
CA ALA A 56 0.66 20.05 -10.49
C ALA A 56 0.32 19.56 -11.90
N TYR A 57 -0.86 19.88 -12.44
CA TYR A 57 -1.20 19.62 -13.85
C TYR A 57 -0.27 20.36 -14.82
N LYS A 58 0.03 21.64 -14.57
CA LYS A 58 0.98 22.40 -15.41
C LYS A 58 2.38 21.76 -15.39
N HIS A 59 2.84 21.31 -14.23
CA HIS A 59 4.15 20.65 -14.05
C HIS A 59 4.21 19.30 -14.76
N LEU A 60 3.21 18.43 -14.60
CA LEU A 60 3.15 17.15 -15.29
C LEU A 60 3.16 17.34 -16.82
N LYS A 61 2.38 18.30 -17.35
CA LYS A 61 2.35 18.61 -18.78
C LYS A 61 3.65 19.25 -19.31
N SER A 62 4.40 19.98 -18.49
CA SER A 62 5.69 20.56 -18.92
C SER A 62 6.82 19.53 -19.00
N ILE A 63 6.69 18.41 -18.28
CA ILE A 63 7.62 17.28 -18.36
C ILE A 63 7.26 16.34 -19.51
N ASP A 64 5.97 16.03 -19.68
CA ASP A 64 5.50 15.08 -20.69
C ASP A 64 4.10 15.47 -21.20
N SER A 65 4.01 15.84 -22.47
CA SER A 65 2.76 16.30 -23.09
C SER A 65 1.66 15.23 -23.12
N ARG A 66 1.99 13.95 -22.96
CA ARG A 66 1.01 12.85 -22.87
C ARG A 66 0.06 13.01 -21.67
N PHE A 67 0.44 13.77 -20.64
CA PHE A 67 -0.46 14.08 -19.52
C PHE A 67 -1.67 14.91 -19.93
N GLU A 68 -1.64 15.65 -21.03
CA GLU A 68 -2.78 16.43 -21.50
C GLU A 68 -4.03 15.56 -21.72
N LYS A 69 -3.88 14.47 -22.47
CA LYS A 69 -4.95 13.51 -22.74
C LYS A 69 -5.38 12.72 -21.51
N LEU A 70 -4.46 12.50 -20.56
CA LEU A 70 -4.80 11.82 -19.31
C LEU A 70 -5.59 12.71 -18.35
N ILE A 71 -5.22 13.99 -18.24
CA ILE A 71 -5.92 14.97 -17.39
C ILE A 71 -7.32 15.24 -17.94
N GLU A 72 -7.45 15.41 -19.27
CA GLU A 72 -8.75 15.59 -19.94
C GLU A 72 -9.67 14.38 -19.74
N LYS A 73 -9.14 13.15 -19.90
CA LYS A 73 -9.94 11.92 -19.76
C LYS A 73 -10.23 11.54 -18.30
N TYR A 74 -9.33 11.87 -17.37
CA TYR A 74 -9.42 11.48 -15.97
C TYR A 74 -9.05 12.65 -15.04
N PRO A 75 -9.96 13.63 -14.81
CA PRO A 75 -9.79 14.62 -13.76
C PRO A 75 -9.55 13.97 -12.40
N CYS A 76 -8.57 14.47 -11.64
CA CYS A 76 -8.16 13.92 -10.36
C CYS A 76 -8.88 14.58 -9.17
N THR A 77 -9.98 13.96 -8.73
CA THR A 77 -10.78 14.38 -7.57
C THR A 77 -10.04 14.28 -6.24
N VAL A 78 -9.07 13.36 -6.11
CA VAL A 78 -8.35 13.04 -4.86
C VAL A 78 -7.64 14.26 -4.25
N PHE A 79 -7.20 15.20 -5.09
CA PHE A 79 -6.43 16.39 -4.70
C PHE A 79 -7.17 17.71 -5.00
N GLU A 80 -8.49 17.66 -5.23
CA GLU A 80 -9.33 18.86 -5.28
C GLU A 80 -9.58 19.41 -3.87
N ASP A 81 -9.92 18.52 -2.92
CA ASP A 81 -9.88 18.81 -1.50
C ASP A 81 -8.57 18.29 -0.88
N LEU A 82 -7.83 19.21 -0.26
CA LEU A 82 -6.56 18.99 0.43
C LEU A 82 -6.73 18.87 1.95
N THR A 83 -7.96 18.92 2.46
CA THR A 83 -8.27 18.72 3.87
C THR A 83 -7.88 17.29 4.29
N PRO A 84 -7.02 17.12 5.31
CA PRO A 84 -6.73 15.81 5.87
C PRO A 84 -7.98 15.16 6.49
N VAL A 85 -8.02 13.83 6.55
CA VAL A 85 -9.14 13.11 7.20
C VAL A 85 -9.23 13.50 8.67
N GLN A 86 -10.44 13.83 9.16
CA GLN A 86 -10.62 14.29 10.54
C GLN A 86 -10.30 13.20 11.59
N ASN A 87 -10.50 11.92 11.24
CA ASN A 87 -10.28 10.78 12.13
C ASN A 87 -9.28 9.76 11.52
N PRO A 88 -7.97 9.93 11.80
CA PRO A 88 -6.91 9.02 11.36
C PRO A 88 -7.07 7.58 11.85
N PHE A 89 -7.61 7.40 13.07
CA PHE A 89 -7.87 6.08 13.62
C PHE A 89 -8.88 5.32 12.75
N LYS A 90 -10.04 5.93 12.48
CA LYS A 90 -11.05 5.40 11.57
C LYS A 90 -10.45 5.09 10.20
N SER A 91 -9.71 6.02 9.59
CA SER A 91 -9.10 5.83 8.27
C SER A 91 -8.13 4.63 8.21
N LEU A 92 -7.34 4.40 9.27
CA LEU A 92 -6.45 3.24 9.36
C LEU A 92 -7.21 1.92 9.56
N ILE A 93 -8.32 1.92 10.33
CA ILE A 93 -9.21 0.77 10.44
C ILE A 93 -9.87 0.46 9.08
N ASP A 94 -10.46 1.45 8.42
CA ASP A 94 -11.10 1.35 7.10
C ASP A 94 -10.13 0.73 6.07
N SER A 95 -8.87 1.20 6.06
CA SER A 95 -7.78 0.68 5.23
C SER A 95 -7.51 -0.81 5.48
N VAL A 96 -7.33 -1.23 6.74
CA VAL A 96 -7.12 -2.64 7.09
C VAL A 96 -8.33 -3.52 6.76
N VAL A 97 -9.55 -3.03 6.99
CA VAL A 97 -10.79 -3.72 6.63
C VAL A 97 -10.88 -3.93 5.12
N GLY A 98 -10.46 -2.95 4.32
CA GLY A 98 -10.44 -3.01 2.85
C GLY A 98 -9.40 -3.95 2.21
N GLN A 99 -8.35 -4.37 2.93
CA GLN A 99 -7.28 -5.20 2.36
C GLN A 99 -7.81 -6.52 1.74
N GLN A 100 -7.46 -6.80 0.48
CA GLN A 100 -7.77 -8.06 -0.21
C GLN A 100 -9.28 -8.43 -0.30
N VAL A 101 -10.18 -7.45 -0.24
CA VAL A 101 -11.63 -7.65 -0.42
C VAL A 101 -12.23 -6.60 -1.36
N SER A 102 -13.43 -6.83 -1.88
CA SER A 102 -14.15 -5.81 -2.66
C SER A 102 -14.60 -4.64 -1.79
N GLY A 103 -14.81 -3.46 -2.39
CA GLY A 103 -15.29 -2.29 -1.66
C GLY A 103 -16.67 -2.50 -1.02
N ALA A 104 -17.57 -3.27 -1.66
CA ALA A 104 -18.86 -3.64 -1.07
C ALA A 104 -18.69 -4.54 0.16
N ALA A 105 -17.79 -5.53 0.10
CA ALA A 105 -17.48 -6.39 1.25
C ALA A 105 -16.83 -5.59 2.40
N ALA A 106 -15.91 -4.67 2.09
CA ALA A 106 -15.30 -3.79 3.07
C ALA A 106 -16.34 -2.92 3.79
N LYS A 107 -17.24 -2.25 3.05
CA LYS A 107 -18.37 -1.48 3.62
C LYS A 107 -19.27 -2.34 4.52
N ALA A 108 -19.59 -3.57 4.09
CA ALA A 108 -20.44 -4.47 4.87
C ALA A 108 -19.78 -4.94 6.17
N ILE A 109 -18.47 -5.25 6.14
CA ILE A 109 -17.70 -5.58 7.34
C ILE A 109 -17.60 -4.38 8.27
N LEU A 110 -17.29 -3.19 7.74
CA LEU A 110 -17.15 -1.97 8.52
C LEU A 110 -18.45 -1.59 9.24
N ARG A 111 -19.60 -1.68 8.55
CA ARG A 111 -20.92 -1.43 9.14
C ARG A 111 -21.20 -2.37 10.32
N ARG A 112 -20.91 -3.67 10.18
CA ARG A 112 -21.07 -4.63 11.27
C ARG A 112 -20.06 -4.39 12.40
N PHE A 113 -18.83 -4.00 12.07
CA PHE A 113 -17.80 -3.67 13.07
C PHE A 113 -18.22 -2.49 13.93
N VAL A 114 -18.67 -1.37 13.33
CA VAL A 114 -19.21 -0.22 14.08
C VAL A 114 -20.44 -0.65 14.90
N GLY A 115 -21.33 -1.46 14.31
CA GLY A 115 -22.50 -2.03 14.98
C GLY A 115 -22.23 -2.94 16.19
N LEU A 116 -20.99 -3.39 16.43
CA LEU A 116 -20.62 -4.05 17.69
C LEU A 116 -20.59 -3.08 18.89
N PHE A 117 -20.44 -1.79 18.62
CA PHE A 117 -20.28 -0.72 19.60
C PHE A 117 -21.45 0.27 19.60
N SER A 118 -22.28 0.24 18.56
CA SER A 118 -23.41 1.15 18.41
C SER A 118 -24.51 0.93 19.45
N ASN A 119 -25.14 2.02 19.88
CA ASN A 119 -26.35 1.98 20.70
C ASN A 119 -27.44 2.92 20.13
N PRO A 120 -28.72 2.80 20.54
CA PRO A 120 -29.83 3.53 19.92
C PRO A 120 -29.80 5.07 20.00
N ASN A 121 -28.88 5.65 20.78
CA ASN A 121 -28.79 7.09 21.03
C ASN A 121 -27.52 7.73 20.44
N GLN A 122 -26.92 7.12 19.41
CA GLN A 122 -25.68 7.63 18.79
C GLN A 122 -25.93 8.31 17.45
N ASP A 123 -25.06 9.29 17.16
CA ASP A 123 -25.04 10.04 15.91
C ASP A 123 -24.70 9.14 14.71
N ASP A 124 -25.21 9.49 13.52
CA ASP A 124 -24.99 8.74 12.27
C ASP A 124 -23.50 8.59 11.89
N ASP A 125 -22.65 9.53 12.32
CA ASP A 125 -21.19 9.54 12.09
C ASP A 125 -20.38 8.82 13.20
N PHE A 126 -21.03 8.09 14.11
CA PHE A 126 -20.35 7.40 15.20
C PHE A 126 -19.27 6.41 14.73
N PHE A 127 -18.15 6.41 15.46
CA PHE A 127 -17.09 5.41 15.34
C PHE A 127 -16.56 5.05 16.73
N PRO A 128 -16.29 3.76 17.04
CA PRO A 128 -15.78 3.36 18.35
C PRO A 128 -14.45 4.01 18.67
N SER A 129 -14.20 4.31 19.94
CA SER A 129 -12.89 4.81 20.37
C SER A 129 -11.84 3.67 20.36
N PRO A 130 -10.54 3.99 20.32
CA PRO A 130 -9.49 3.00 20.51
C PRO A 130 -9.64 2.19 21.81
N ILE A 131 -10.20 2.79 22.87
CA ILE A 131 -10.43 2.14 24.17
C ILE A 131 -11.55 1.10 24.10
N ASP A 132 -12.58 1.32 23.29
CA ASP A 132 -13.69 0.36 23.13
C ASP A 132 -13.21 -0.87 22.34
N VAL A 133 -12.41 -0.64 21.29
CA VAL A 133 -11.85 -1.69 20.45
C VAL A 133 -10.88 -2.59 21.23
N ILE A 134 -10.02 -2.06 22.12
CA ILE A 134 -9.12 -2.91 22.93
C ILE A 134 -9.82 -3.69 24.04
N LYS A 135 -11.01 -3.25 24.48
CA LYS A 135 -11.83 -3.96 25.48
C LYS A 135 -12.62 -5.13 24.88
N THR A 136 -12.72 -5.18 23.56
CA THR A 136 -13.48 -6.19 22.83
C THR A 136 -12.56 -7.35 22.47
N ASP A 137 -12.99 -8.57 22.76
CA ASP A 137 -12.21 -9.77 22.44
C ASP A 137 -12.15 -10.03 20.93
N LEU A 138 -11.17 -10.83 20.51
CA LEU A 138 -10.93 -11.08 19.09
C LEU A 138 -12.08 -11.83 18.39
N ASP A 139 -12.82 -12.70 19.07
CA ASP A 139 -13.90 -13.47 18.47
C ASP A 139 -15.16 -12.61 18.28
N THR A 140 -15.46 -11.71 19.22
CA THR A 140 -16.45 -10.64 19.03
C THR A 140 -16.07 -9.75 17.85
N LEU A 141 -14.82 -9.30 17.72
CA LEU A 141 -14.36 -8.55 16.54
C LEU A 141 -14.47 -9.36 15.23
N ARG A 142 -14.20 -10.66 15.27
CA ARG A 142 -14.35 -11.57 14.11
C ARG A 142 -15.81 -11.75 13.70
N SER A 143 -16.77 -11.65 14.62
CA SER A 143 -18.21 -11.76 14.31
C SER A 143 -18.70 -10.72 13.29
N ALA A 144 -18.05 -9.56 13.19
CA ALA A 144 -18.31 -8.56 12.15
C ALA A 144 -17.87 -9.00 10.73
N GLY A 145 -17.20 -10.15 10.58
CA GLY A 145 -16.64 -10.66 9.33
C GLY A 145 -15.16 -10.31 9.14
N LEU A 146 -14.45 -9.93 10.20
CA LEU A 146 -12.99 -9.79 10.17
C LEU A 146 -12.31 -11.16 10.18
N SER A 147 -11.25 -11.32 9.36
CA SER A 147 -10.35 -12.47 9.51
C SER A 147 -9.58 -12.38 10.83
N ALA A 148 -9.05 -13.50 11.33
CA ALA A 148 -8.22 -13.51 12.55
C ALA A 148 -7.05 -12.49 12.47
N GLN A 149 -6.46 -12.39 11.28
CA GLN A 149 -5.39 -11.46 10.97
C GLN A 149 -5.87 -10.00 11.03
N LYS A 150 -6.99 -9.67 10.37
CA LYS A 150 -7.56 -8.30 10.39
C LYS A 150 -8.01 -7.89 11.79
N ALA A 151 -8.65 -8.78 12.56
CA ALA A 151 -9.00 -8.51 13.95
C ALA A 151 -7.75 -8.17 14.78
N SER A 152 -6.67 -8.98 14.67
CA SER A 152 -5.40 -8.66 15.35
C SER A 152 -4.77 -7.35 14.89
N TYR A 153 -4.98 -6.90 13.65
CA TYR A 153 -4.46 -5.63 13.13
C TYR A 153 -5.28 -4.44 13.63
N VAL A 154 -6.62 -4.55 13.62
CA VAL A 154 -7.55 -3.59 14.23
C VAL A 154 -7.21 -3.36 15.70
N THR A 155 -7.03 -4.44 16.47
CA THR A 155 -6.59 -4.37 17.87
C THR A 155 -5.19 -3.75 18.02
N ALA A 156 -4.25 -3.99 17.10
CA ALA A 156 -2.91 -3.40 17.16
C ALA A 156 -2.93 -1.88 16.91
N ILE A 157 -3.72 -1.42 15.93
CA ILE A 157 -3.94 0.01 15.66
C ILE A 157 -4.60 0.67 16.88
N ALA A 158 -5.66 0.05 17.43
CA ALA A 158 -6.36 0.56 18.61
C ALA A 158 -5.43 0.69 19.82
N ASN A 159 -4.58 -0.31 20.07
CA ASN A 159 -3.54 -0.22 21.11
C ASN A 159 -2.57 0.94 20.87
N ALA A 160 -2.10 1.15 19.63
CA ALA A 160 -1.13 2.20 19.31
C ALA A 160 -1.69 3.63 19.54
N PHE A 161 -2.98 3.85 19.29
CA PHE A 161 -3.66 5.11 19.65
C PHE A 161 -3.96 5.20 21.16
N ALA A 162 -4.45 4.12 21.78
CA ALA A 162 -4.78 4.09 23.20
C ALA A 162 -3.57 4.31 24.12
N SER A 163 -2.40 3.77 23.75
CA SER A 163 -1.12 3.97 24.44
C SER A 163 -0.46 5.33 24.12
N LYS A 164 -1.03 6.10 23.19
CA LYS A 164 -0.41 7.31 22.59
C LYS A 164 0.95 7.05 21.92
N THR A 165 1.24 5.80 21.51
CA THR A 165 2.38 5.49 20.64
C THR A 165 2.26 6.22 19.30
N ILE A 166 1.03 6.40 18.81
CA ILE A 166 0.67 7.39 17.80
C ILE A 166 -0.52 8.22 18.29
N THR A 167 -0.66 9.44 17.76
CA THR A 167 -1.82 10.32 17.98
C THR A 167 -2.19 11.01 16.66
N PRO A 168 -3.43 11.50 16.47
CA PRO A 168 -3.78 12.28 15.29
C PRO A 168 -2.83 13.46 15.05
N GLN A 169 -2.49 14.20 16.12
CA GLN A 169 -1.58 15.34 16.04
C GLN A 169 -0.19 14.95 15.50
N MET A 170 0.39 13.86 16.02
CA MET A 170 1.68 13.36 15.51
C MET A 170 1.62 12.99 14.03
N LEU A 171 0.48 12.49 13.53
CA LEU A 171 0.33 12.15 12.11
C LEU A 171 0.19 13.41 11.22
N TYR A 172 -0.36 14.50 11.74
CA TYR A 172 -0.50 15.77 10.99
C TYR A 172 0.77 16.64 11.00
N GLU A 173 1.52 16.64 12.11
CA GLU A 173 2.66 17.55 12.33
C GLU A 173 4.04 16.92 12.02
N SER A 174 4.11 15.59 11.89
CA SER A 174 5.37 14.91 11.56
C SER A 174 5.72 15.03 10.08
N SER A 175 7.02 14.97 9.77
CA SER A 175 7.48 14.75 8.40
C SER A 175 6.92 13.46 7.81
N THR A 176 6.78 13.44 6.49
CA THR A 176 6.31 12.30 5.69
C THR A 176 7.09 11.03 6.02
N ALA A 177 8.42 11.11 6.15
CA ALA A 177 9.29 10.01 6.55
C ALA A 177 8.97 9.47 7.96
N ASN A 178 8.75 10.35 8.94
CA ASN A 178 8.37 9.98 10.30
C ASN A 178 6.99 9.32 10.35
N VAL A 179 6.01 9.80 9.56
CA VAL A 179 4.70 9.15 9.45
C VAL A 179 4.82 7.73 8.91
N VAL A 180 5.63 7.49 7.86
CA VAL A 180 5.90 6.13 7.37
C VAL A 180 6.52 5.27 8.48
N GLN A 181 7.51 5.79 9.23
CA GLN A 181 8.16 5.04 10.30
C GLN A 181 7.18 4.69 11.45
N LEU A 182 6.39 5.66 11.92
CA LEU A 182 5.39 5.47 12.98
C LEU A 182 4.35 4.42 12.58
N LEU A 183 3.80 4.53 11.37
CA LEU A 183 2.76 3.62 10.89
C LEU A 183 3.29 2.20 10.63
N THR A 184 4.49 2.05 10.03
CA THR A 184 5.05 0.73 9.70
C THR A 184 5.52 -0.08 10.91
N ASN A 185 5.66 0.55 12.08
CA ASN A 185 5.85 -0.15 13.35
C ASN A 185 4.56 -0.84 13.85
N ILE A 186 3.38 -0.52 13.29
CA ILE A 186 2.10 -1.10 13.71
C ILE A 186 1.85 -2.40 12.95
N LYS A 187 1.65 -3.50 13.69
CA LYS A 187 1.35 -4.82 13.14
C LYS A 187 0.13 -4.77 12.23
N GLY A 188 0.35 -4.96 10.92
CA GLY A 188 -0.70 -4.96 9.88
C GLY A 188 -0.65 -3.79 8.91
N ILE A 189 0.18 -2.78 9.20
CA ILE A 189 0.44 -1.64 8.32
C ILE A 189 1.82 -1.84 7.67
N GLY A 190 1.83 -2.16 6.37
CA GLY A 190 3.06 -2.19 5.57
C GLY A 190 3.40 -0.83 4.98
N ILE A 191 4.58 -0.71 4.36
CA ILE A 191 5.04 0.52 3.67
C ILE A 191 3.96 1.04 2.70
N TRP A 192 3.46 0.18 1.81
CA TRP A 192 2.38 0.52 0.88
C TRP A 192 1.15 1.10 1.58
N SER A 193 0.70 0.52 2.70
CA SER A 193 -0.45 1.03 3.45
C SER A 193 -0.19 2.39 4.11
N ALA A 194 1.05 2.65 4.57
CA ALA A 194 1.44 3.95 5.10
C ALA A 194 1.54 5.01 3.97
N GLU A 195 2.04 4.63 2.80
CA GLU A 195 2.07 5.48 1.60
C GLU A 195 0.65 5.82 1.11
N MET A 196 -0.26 4.85 1.08
CA MET A 196 -1.66 5.10 0.73
C MET A 196 -2.36 6.00 1.75
N PHE A 197 -2.06 5.82 3.05
CA PHE A 197 -2.56 6.72 4.10
C PHE A 197 -2.05 8.15 3.90
N LEU A 198 -0.76 8.34 3.60
CA LEU A 198 -0.21 9.66 3.27
C LEU A 198 -0.92 10.31 2.07
N VAL A 199 -1.09 9.56 0.97
CA VAL A 199 -1.75 10.07 -0.26
C VAL A 199 -3.22 10.43 -0.04
N PHE A 200 -4.01 9.53 0.54
CA PHE A 200 -5.47 9.68 0.56
C PHE A 200 -6.00 10.33 1.84
N ALA A 201 -5.37 10.06 2.99
CA ALA A 201 -5.81 10.56 4.29
C ALA A 201 -5.10 11.84 4.72
N LEU A 202 -3.81 12.01 4.40
CA LEU A 202 -3.03 13.23 4.69
C LEU A 202 -2.77 14.11 3.47
N LYS A 203 -3.29 13.73 2.29
CA LYS A 203 -3.21 14.50 1.04
C LYS A 203 -1.77 14.84 0.61
N SER A 204 -0.79 14.02 1.01
CA SER A 204 0.62 14.23 0.73
C SER A 204 0.89 14.14 -0.78
N PRO A 205 1.40 15.19 -1.45
CA PRO A 205 1.51 15.27 -2.90
C PRO A 205 2.77 14.63 -3.49
N ASP A 206 3.78 14.29 -2.67
CA ASP A 206 5.09 13.82 -3.14
C ASP A 206 5.43 12.37 -2.74
N ILE A 207 4.48 11.45 -2.85
CA ILE A 207 4.63 10.01 -2.57
C ILE A 207 4.80 9.22 -3.87
N LEU A 208 5.66 8.19 -3.85
CA LEU A 208 5.78 7.22 -4.93
C LEU A 208 5.93 5.81 -4.35
N SER A 209 4.86 5.01 -4.39
CA SER A 209 4.92 3.63 -3.93
C SER A 209 5.61 2.73 -4.96
N THR A 210 6.91 2.50 -4.77
CA THR A 210 7.69 1.61 -5.64
C THR A 210 7.34 0.13 -5.44
N GLY A 211 6.69 -0.20 -4.32
CA GLY A 211 6.16 -1.53 -4.03
C GLY A 211 4.83 -1.86 -4.74
N ASP A 212 4.11 -0.85 -5.24
CA ASP A 212 2.82 -1.04 -5.90
C ASP A 212 2.99 -1.65 -7.32
N LEU A 213 2.39 -2.82 -7.54
CA LEU A 213 2.49 -3.53 -8.81
C LEU A 213 1.73 -2.86 -9.96
N ALA A 214 0.64 -2.14 -9.68
CA ALA A 214 -0.12 -1.41 -10.68
C ALA A 214 0.62 -0.12 -11.07
N VAL A 215 1.24 0.59 -10.13
CA VAL A 215 2.16 1.70 -10.43
C VAL A 215 3.36 1.21 -11.24
N GLN A 216 3.99 0.09 -10.86
CA GLN A 216 5.07 -0.52 -11.65
C GLN A 216 4.65 -0.82 -13.09
N ARG A 217 3.47 -1.42 -13.31
CA ARG A 217 2.95 -1.65 -14.66
C ARG A 217 2.71 -0.34 -15.39
N GLY A 218 1.97 0.60 -14.79
CA GLY A 218 1.67 1.92 -15.37
C GLY A 218 2.94 2.65 -15.81
N MET A 219 3.95 2.72 -14.95
CA MET A 219 5.25 3.33 -15.27
C MET A 219 6.01 2.58 -16.36
N SER A 220 6.02 1.24 -16.36
CA SER A 220 6.69 0.47 -17.43
C SER A 220 5.99 0.60 -18.79
N LYS A 221 4.65 0.65 -18.81
CA LYS A 221 3.88 0.98 -20.01
C LYS A 221 4.21 2.42 -20.47
N TRP A 222 4.23 3.38 -19.55
CA TRP A 222 4.52 4.79 -19.82
C TRP A 222 5.94 5.02 -20.38
N ALA A 223 6.91 4.26 -19.89
CA ALA A 223 8.30 4.29 -20.35
C ALA A 223 8.54 3.46 -21.63
N GLY A 224 7.54 2.71 -22.14
CA GLY A 224 7.70 1.81 -23.28
C GLY A 224 8.55 0.57 -22.97
N THR A 225 8.75 0.23 -21.69
CA THR A 225 9.58 -0.88 -21.21
C THR A 225 8.78 -2.04 -20.63
N PHE A 226 7.45 -2.03 -20.76
CA PHE A 226 6.58 -3.08 -20.26
C PHE A 226 6.89 -4.44 -20.89
N VAL A 227 7.12 -5.44 -20.04
CA VAL A 227 7.26 -6.85 -20.42
C VAL A 227 6.40 -7.68 -19.48
N ASP A 228 5.41 -8.39 -20.02
CA ASP A 228 4.48 -9.20 -19.20
C ASP A 228 5.10 -10.56 -18.83
N THR A 229 6.11 -10.53 -17.96
CA THR A 229 6.82 -11.74 -17.52
C THR A 229 7.09 -11.74 -16.02
N LYS A 230 7.20 -12.95 -15.45
CA LYS A 230 7.54 -13.13 -14.03
C LYS A 230 9.06 -13.27 -13.85
N VAL A 231 9.67 -12.33 -13.14
CA VAL A 231 11.07 -12.41 -12.73
C VAL A 231 11.18 -13.33 -11.51
N LYS A 232 11.83 -14.49 -11.66
CA LYS A 232 11.98 -15.51 -10.60
C LYS A 232 10.64 -15.92 -9.97
N GLY A 233 9.60 -16.09 -10.79
CA GLY A 233 8.25 -16.46 -10.36
C GLY A 233 7.41 -15.34 -9.73
N LYS A 234 7.97 -14.12 -9.56
CA LYS A 234 7.25 -12.95 -9.04
C LYS A 234 7.00 -11.93 -10.16
N TRP A 235 5.87 -11.24 -10.09
CA TRP A 235 5.62 -10.07 -10.92
C TRP A 235 6.56 -8.92 -10.51
N LYS A 236 7.20 -8.30 -11.50
CA LYS A 236 8.00 -7.09 -11.34
C LYS A 236 8.17 -6.43 -12.71
N TYR A 237 7.59 -5.25 -12.89
CA TYR A 237 7.49 -4.61 -14.21
C TYR A 237 8.47 -3.44 -14.39
N MET A 238 8.89 -2.81 -13.29
CA MET A 238 9.96 -1.81 -13.26
C MET A 238 10.81 -2.04 -11.99
N SER A 239 12.09 -1.65 -12.01
CA SER A 239 12.90 -1.69 -10.79
C SER A 239 12.66 -0.45 -9.93
N GLU A 240 12.83 -0.56 -8.60
CA GLU A 240 12.73 0.56 -7.66
C GLU A 240 13.64 1.73 -8.06
N GLU A 241 14.85 1.43 -8.52
CA GLU A 241 15.85 2.39 -9.01
C GLU A 241 15.39 3.10 -10.29
N ASP A 242 14.80 2.36 -11.24
CA ASP A 242 14.24 2.94 -12.46
C ASP A 242 12.98 3.77 -12.16
N MET A 243 12.10 3.31 -11.26
CA MET A 243 10.92 4.06 -10.84
C MET A 243 11.31 5.39 -10.20
N LEU A 244 12.24 5.38 -9.24
CA LEU A 244 12.72 6.59 -8.59
C LEU A 244 13.34 7.56 -9.60
N LYS A 245 14.17 7.07 -10.53
CA LYS A 245 14.77 7.87 -11.59
C LYS A 245 13.73 8.46 -12.55
N THR A 246 12.74 7.68 -12.97
CA THR A 246 11.66 8.11 -13.87
C THR A 246 10.72 9.11 -13.19
N ALA A 247 10.48 8.96 -11.89
CA ALA A 247 9.56 9.80 -11.13
C ALA A 247 10.18 11.10 -10.57
N GLU A 248 11.51 11.20 -10.46
CA GLU A 248 12.18 12.36 -9.84
C GLU A 248 11.83 13.72 -10.51
N PRO A 249 11.72 13.85 -11.85
CA PRO A 249 11.28 15.11 -12.48
C PRO A 249 9.88 15.57 -12.02
N TYR A 250 9.01 14.63 -11.65
CA TYR A 250 7.62 14.92 -11.25
C TYR A 250 7.48 15.41 -9.80
N ARG A 251 8.57 15.53 -9.04
CA ARG A 251 8.54 16.21 -7.74
C ARG A 251 8.15 17.68 -7.90
N PRO A 252 7.40 18.29 -6.94
CA PRO A 252 6.93 17.71 -5.69
C PRO A 252 5.52 17.06 -5.80
N TYR A 253 5.17 16.53 -6.97
CA TYR A 253 3.83 16.05 -7.32
C TYR A 253 3.79 14.56 -7.69
N ARG A 254 4.71 13.75 -7.13
CA ARG A 254 4.81 12.32 -7.47
C ARG A 254 3.55 11.52 -7.11
N SER A 255 2.75 11.94 -6.13
CA SER A 255 1.46 11.30 -5.82
C SER A 255 0.46 11.46 -6.95
N LEU A 256 0.45 12.62 -7.62
CA LEU A 256 -0.42 12.87 -8.77
C LEU A 256 0.08 12.11 -10.02
N PHE A 257 1.40 12.09 -10.24
CA PHE A 257 2.02 11.24 -11.26
C PHE A 257 1.65 9.76 -11.05
N MET A 258 1.83 9.24 -9.82
CA MET A 258 1.46 7.88 -9.43
C MET A 258 -0.03 7.61 -9.65
N TRP A 259 -0.90 8.58 -9.33
CA TRP A 259 -2.33 8.46 -9.57
C TRP A 259 -2.67 8.27 -11.05
N TYR A 260 -2.02 9.03 -11.93
CA TYR A 260 -2.15 8.83 -13.37
C TYR A 260 -1.53 7.52 -13.86
N MET A 261 -0.50 6.98 -13.21
CA MET A 261 0.06 5.67 -13.57
C MET A 261 -0.94 4.52 -13.30
N TRP A 262 -1.74 4.60 -12.23
CA TRP A 262 -2.85 3.66 -12.03
C TRP A 262 -3.92 3.75 -13.13
N ARG A 263 -4.30 4.98 -13.53
CA ARG A 263 -5.25 5.22 -14.64
C ARG A 263 -4.69 4.74 -15.99
N TYR A 264 -3.39 4.91 -16.22
CA TYR A 264 -2.69 4.46 -17.43
C TYR A 264 -2.47 2.94 -17.47
N ASP A 265 -2.31 2.28 -16.32
CA ASP A 265 -2.31 0.82 -16.25
C ASP A 265 -3.68 0.22 -16.58
N GLY A 266 -4.76 0.93 -16.22
CA GLY A 266 -6.14 0.46 -16.32
C GLY A 266 -6.69 -0.06 -14.99
N THR A 267 -6.26 0.50 -13.86
CA THR A 267 -6.76 0.11 -12.53
C THR A 267 -7.92 1.01 -12.11
N ASP A 268 -9.13 0.43 -12.01
CA ASP A 268 -10.29 1.08 -11.38
C ASP A 268 -10.04 1.22 -9.87
N LEU A 269 -9.65 2.42 -9.45
CA LEU A 269 -9.37 2.72 -8.04
C LEU A 269 -10.65 2.96 -7.25
N PHE A 270 -11.30 1.85 -6.93
CA PHE A 270 -12.22 1.70 -5.80
C PHE A 270 -13.47 2.61 -5.79
N VAL A 271 -14.57 2.04 -6.32
CA VAL A 271 -15.96 2.24 -5.85
C VAL A 271 -16.78 3.40 -6.45
N GLU A 272 -16.20 4.37 -7.16
CA GLU A 272 -17.03 5.39 -7.86
C GLU A 272 -17.85 4.79 -9.02
N ASN A 273 -17.23 4.00 -9.90
CA ASN A 273 -17.92 3.26 -10.98
C ASN A 273 -19.04 2.33 -10.48
N SER A 274 -19.02 1.88 -9.21
CA SER A 274 -20.15 1.10 -8.68
C SER A 274 -21.35 1.96 -8.34
N LYS A 275 -21.19 3.21 -7.89
CA LYS A 275 -22.33 4.10 -7.66
C LYS A 275 -22.97 4.53 -8.98
N GLU A 276 -22.17 4.83 -9.99
CA GLU A 276 -22.66 5.23 -11.30
C GLU A 276 -23.41 4.07 -11.97
N LYS A 277 -22.83 2.86 -12.01
CA LYS A 277 -23.50 1.67 -12.58
C LYS A 277 -24.73 1.20 -11.79
N GLU A 278 -24.72 1.34 -10.47
CA GLU A 278 -25.88 1.05 -9.62
C GLU A 278 -27.02 2.06 -9.92
N GLN A 279 -26.71 3.35 -10.04
CA GLN A 279 -27.68 4.38 -10.48
C GLN A 279 -28.14 4.23 -11.93
N GLU A 280 -27.30 3.69 -12.81
CA GLU A 280 -27.63 3.45 -14.22
C GLU A 280 -28.58 2.25 -14.35
N SER A 281 -28.30 1.12 -13.67
CA SER A 281 -29.21 -0.04 -13.67
C SER A 281 -30.57 0.24 -13.00
N ILE A 282 -30.61 1.04 -11.93
CA ILE A 282 -31.88 1.44 -11.28
C ILE A 282 -32.74 2.29 -12.23
N LYS A 283 -32.13 3.09 -13.11
CA LYS A 283 -32.88 3.88 -14.12
C LYS A 283 -33.43 2.98 -15.24
N GLU A 284 -32.65 2.00 -15.68
CA GLU A 284 -33.09 1.03 -16.70
C GLU A 284 -34.27 0.19 -16.18
N GLU A 285 -34.22 -0.31 -14.95
CA GLU A 285 -35.31 -1.07 -14.32
C GLU A 285 -36.61 -0.26 -14.20
N LEU A 286 -36.53 1.01 -13.76
CA LEU A 286 -37.70 1.90 -13.65
C LEU A 286 -38.32 2.20 -15.01
N GLN A 287 -37.51 2.42 -16.05
CA GLN A 287 -38.02 2.70 -17.40
C GLN A 287 -38.73 1.47 -18.01
N GLU A 288 -38.21 0.26 -17.75
CA GLU A 288 -38.88 -0.98 -18.16
C GLU A 288 -40.22 -1.21 -17.46
N GLU A 289 -40.37 -0.81 -16.18
CA GLU A 289 -41.65 -0.90 -15.47
C GLU A 289 -42.68 0.10 -16.02
N GLU A 290 -42.27 1.35 -16.30
CA GLU A 290 -43.13 2.36 -16.92
C GLU A 290 -43.62 1.93 -18.33
N GLU A 291 -42.76 1.34 -19.17
CA GLU A 291 -43.17 0.82 -20.48
C GLU A 291 -44.17 -0.35 -20.37
N LYS A 292 -43.94 -1.29 -19.45
CA LYS A 292 -44.86 -2.42 -19.21
C LYS A 292 -46.22 -1.96 -18.68
N GLU A 293 -46.24 -0.93 -17.84
CA GLU A 293 -47.49 -0.36 -17.33
C GLU A 293 -48.23 0.47 -18.40
N GLN A 294 -47.51 1.17 -19.29
CA GLN A 294 -48.13 1.85 -20.43
C GLN A 294 -48.78 0.87 -21.44
N ILE A 295 -48.11 -0.24 -21.77
CA ILE A 295 -48.66 -1.28 -22.65
C ILE A 295 -49.94 -1.87 -22.04
N LYS A 296 -49.91 -2.20 -20.74
CA LYS A 296 -51.05 -2.80 -20.02
C LYS A 296 -52.27 -1.88 -19.89
N ASN A 297 -52.09 -0.57 -20.06
CA ASN A 297 -53.18 0.43 -20.03
C ASN A 297 -53.68 0.81 -21.44
N GLN A 298 -53.22 0.11 -22.50
CA GLN A 298 -53.69 0.29 -23.89
C GLN A 298 -54.51 -0.90 -24.43
N ASP A 299 -54.63 -1.98 -23.66
CA ASP A 299 -55.51 -3.15 -23.89
C ASP A 299 -56.79 -3.07 -23.03
#